data_AF-A0A2M9R415-F1
#
_entry.id   AF-A0A2M9R415-F1
#
_cell.length_a   1.000
_cell.length_b   1.000
_cell.length_c   1.000
_cell.angle_alpha   90.00
_cell.angle_beta   90.00
_cell.angle_gamma   90.00
#
_symmetry.space_group_name_H-M   'P 1'
#
loop_
_entity.id
_entity.type
_entity.pdbx_description
1 polymer ?
#
loop_
_entity_poly.entity_id
_entity_poly.type
_entity_poly.pdbx_seq_one_letter_code
_entity_poly.pdbx_strand_id
1 'polypeptide(L)'
;MVDNADGTYTYTSEDGTVTTVDVPASVINQFEEIVNGGPVTIEGEEYTTIEEYIQHIVETNESVTTLVDNADGTYTYTSEDGTITTVDVPASVINQFEEIVNGGPVTIEGEEYTTIEEYIQHIVETNETVTTLVQDNTTGVITYTDEEGEESTANVVSTDADNEITVGADGGAYYKKAINDLVSINNNHTLADGVNTVIIDTAVNPVTITIPAAAANDGRIIVLRKTNGGGQMVTLSQTIQDGAMSFTQFNTQATITIQSDGTNWHRIN
;
A
#
# COMPACT_ATOMS: atom_id res chain seq x y z
N MET A 1 26.56 88.93 -59.47
CA MET A 1 26.35 87.46 -59.44
C MET A 1 25.08 87.14 -60.21
N VAL A 2 25.07 86.01 -60.92
CA VAL A 2 23.92 85.43 -61.62
C VAL A 2 23.59 84.12 -60.93
N ASP A 3 22.31 83.89 -60.64
CA ASP A 3 21.80 82.62 -60.10
C ASP A 3 21.67 81.60 -61.23
N ASN A 4 22.21 80.39 -61.03
CA ASN A 4 22.16 79.29 -62.01
C ASN A 4 20.94 78.36 -61.81
N ALA A 5 20.08 78.63 -60.82
CA ALA A 5 18.88 77.88 -60.48
C ALA A 5 19.11 76.42 -60.02
N ASP A 6 20.36 76.06 -59.67
CA ASP A 6 20.77 74.77 -59.10
C ASP A 6 21.40 74.91 -57.70
N GLY A 7 21.35 76.11 -57.11
CA GLY A 7 22.01 76.44 -55.85
C GLY A 7 23.43 76.95 -56.01
N THR A 8 23.96 77.00 -57.24
CA THR A 8 25.21 77.69 -57.56
C THR A 8 24.98 79.11 -58.08
N TYR A 9 25.93 80.00 -57.83
CA TYR A 9 25.90 81.39 -58.30
C TYR A 9 27.20 81.73 -59.01
N THR A 10 27.11 82.38 -60.16
CA THR A 10 28.27 82.79 -60.94
C THR A 10 28.58 84.27 -60.76
N TYR A 11 29.80 84.60 -60.36
CA TYR A 11 30.35 85.95 -60.36
C TYR A 11 31.36 86.10 -61.49
N THR A 12 31.20 87.12 -62.32
CA THR A 12 32.20 87.51 -63.32
C THR A 12 32.80 88.85 -62.89
N SER A 13 34.10 88.90 -62.63
CA SER A 13 34.83 90.12 -62.26
C SER A 13 35.03 91.08 -63.43
N GLU A 14 35.51 92.28 -63.12
CA GLU A 14 35.82 93.33 -64.09
C GLU A 14 36.94 92.95 -65.07
N ASP A 15 37.80 92.00 -64.72
CA ASP A 15 38.85 91.43 -65.59
C ASP A 15 38.38 90.20 -66.39
N GLY A 16 37.12 89.78 -66.23
CA GLY A 16 36.52 88.64 -66.92
C GLY A 16 36.68 87.28 -66.24
N THR A 17 37.33 87.21 -65.07
CA THR A 17 37.44 85.97 -64.29
C THR A 17 36.07 85.51 -63.79
N VAL A 18 35.76 84.22 -63.96
CA VAL A 18 34.49 83.62 -63.54
C VAL A 18 34.69 82.76 -62.30
N THR A 19 33.97 83.06 -61.23
CA THR A 19 33.93 82.30 -59.98
C THR A 19 32.54 81.70 -59.80
N THR A 20 32.46 80.40 -59.56
CA THR A 20 31.20 79.72 -59.22
C THR A 20 31.17 79.48 -57.72
N VAL A 21 30.10 79.94 -57.07
CA VAL A 21 29.83 79.76 -55.64
C VAL A 21 28.76 78.69 -55.53
N ASP A 22 29.13 77.48 -55.10
CA ASP A 22 28.20 76.37 -54.84
C ASP A 22 27.77 76.42 -53.38
N VAL A 23 26.54 76.91 -53.14
CA VAL A 23 26.04 77.07 -51.77
C VAL A 23 25.76 75.70 -51.11
N PRO A 24 25.05 74.75 -51.74
CA PRO A 24 24.84 73.41 -51.16
C PRO A 24 26.14 72.68 -50.80
N ALA A 25 27.11 72.61 -51.70
CA ALA A 25 28.37 71.91 -51.43
C ALA A 25 29.18 72.63 -50.33
N SER A 26 29.17 73.97 -50.32
CA SER A 26 29.82 74.73 -49.24
C SER A 26 29.18 74.45 -47.88
N VAL A 27 27.85 74.34 -47.82
CA VAL A 27 27.13 74.04 -46.57
C VAL A 27 27.43 72.62 -46.08
N ILE A 28 27.47 71.63 -46.98
CA ILE A 28 27.80 70.24 -46.63
C ILE A 28 29.24 70.13 -46.13
N ASN A 29 30.20 70.72 -46.85
CA ASN A 29 31.60 70.72 -46.43
C ASN A 29 31.78 71.42 -45.08
N GLN A 30 31.11 72.55 -44.86
CA GLN A 30 31.12 73.22 -43.55
C GLN A 30 30.52 72.33 -42.46
N PHE A 31 29.45 71.58 -42.74
CA PHE A 31 28.88 70.66 -41.77
C PHE A 31 29.84 69.50 -41.44
N GLU A 32 30.50 68.91 -42.44
CA GLU A 32 31.53 67.88 -42.22
C GLU A 32 32.72 68.43 -41.42
N GLU A 33 33.15 69.65 -41.72
CA GLU A 33 34.19 70.36 -40.96
C GLU A 33 33.74 70.68 -39.53
N ILE A 34 32.46 70.97 -39.29
CA ILE A 34 31.92 71.24 -37.96
C ILE A 34 31.83 69.95 -37.13
N VAL A 35 31.37 68.84 -37.73
CA VAL A 35 31.20 67.57 -37.03
C VAL A 35 32.54 66.91 -36.71
N ASN A 36 33.48 66.94 -37.66
CA ASN A 36 34.79 66.31 -37.53
C ASN A 36 35.90 67.28 -37.10
N GLY A 37 35.62 68.57 -37.04
CA GLY A 37 36.55 69.59 -36.55
C GLY A 37 36.53 69.69 -35.03
N GLY A 38 37.61 70.23 -34.49
CA GLY A 38 37.74 70.45 -33.06
C GLY A 38 39.10 71.01 -32.65
N PRO A 39 39.30 71.24 -31.34
CA PRO A 39 38.46 70.74 -30.24
C PRO A 39 37.14 71.51 -30.02
N VAL A 40 36.15 70.84 -29.44
CA VAL A 40 34.93 71.44 -28.89
C VAL A 40 34.95 71.37 -27.37
N THR A 41 34.56 72.46 -26.69
CA THR A 41 34.49 72.50 -25.22
C THR A 41 33.03 72.55 -24.78
N ILE A 42 32.57 71.52 -24.08
CA ILE A 42 31.22 71.43 -23.54
C ILE A 42 31.33 71.29 -22.02
N GLU A 43 30.72 72.21 -21.28
CA GLU A 43 30.72 72.22 -19.81
C GLU A 43 32.12 72.21 -19.14
N GLY A 44 33.16 72.59 -19.88
CA GLY A 44 34.54 72.66 -19.39
C GLY A 44 35.41 71.44 -19.72
N GLU A 45 34.83 70.40 -20.30
CA GLU A 45 35.54 69.24 -20.87
C GLU A 45 35.82 69.48 -22.36
N GLU A 46 37.00 69.08 -22.83
CA GLU A 46 37.44 69.23 -24.22
C GLU A 46 37.31 67.89 -24.96
N TYR A 47 36.58 67.87 -26.08
CA TYR A 47 36.43 66.73 -26.97
C TYR A 47 37.07 67.06 -28.32
N THR A 48 37.77 66.10 -28.91
CA THR A 48 38.49 66.26 -30.18
C THR A 48 37.56 66.49 -31.36
N THR A 49 36.33 65.96 -31.31
CA THR A 49 35.27 66.15 -32.31
C THR A 49 33.88 66.13 -31.67
N ILE A 50 32.84 66.48 -32.44
CA ILE A 50 31.45 66.31 -32.01
C ILE A 50 31.10 64.81 -31.88
N GLU A 51 31.70 63.95 -32.69
CA GLU A 51 31.52 62.49 -32.61
C GLU A 51 31.99 61.92 -31.27
N GLU A 52 33.15 62.35 -30.78
CA GLU A 52 33.67 61.92 -29.46
C GLU A 52 32.76 62.38 -28.32
N TYR A 53 32.22 63.61 -28.39
CA TYR A 53 31.24 64.08 -27.41
C TYR A 53 29.97 63.23 -27.40
N ILE A 54 29.46 62.84 -28.57
CA ILE A 54 28.29 61.96 -28.68
C ILE A 54 28.60 60.58 -28.10
N GLN A 55 29.76 60.01 -28.43
CA GLN A 55 30.20 58.74 -27.86
C GLN A 55 30.27 58.81 -26.33
N HIS A 56 30.85 59.88 -25.78
CA HIS A 56 30.92 60.09 -24.34
C HIS A 56 29.54 60.18 -23.68
N ILE A 57 28.58 60.90 -24.28
CA ILE A 57 27.20 60.93 -23.77
C ILE A 57 26.62 59.52 -23.74
N VAL A 58 26.78 58.75 -24.82
CA VAL A 58 26.24 57.39 -24.91
C VAL A 58 26.87 56.50 -23.84
N GLU A 59 28.20 56.47 -23.74
CA GLU A 59 28.92 55.65 -22.75
C GLU A 59 28.58 56.04 -21.31
N THR A 60 28.41 57.34 -21.04
CA THR A 60 28.10 57.84 -19.69
C THR A 60 26.64 57.60 -19.29
N ASN A 61 25.72 57.51 -20.26
CA ASN A 61 24.30 57.31 -20.02
C ASN A 61 23.82 55.88 -20.34
N GLU A 62 24.71 55.02 -20.85
CA GLU A 62 24.41 53.60 -20.99
C GLU A 62 24.31 52.97 -19.60
N SER A 63 23.21 52.27 -19.39
CA SER A 63 22.95 51.56 -18.15
C SER A 63 23.26 50.07 -18.33
N VAL A 64 23.87 49.47 -17.31
CA VAL A 64 24.28 48.05 -17.35
C VAL A 64 23.57 47.30 -16.23
N THR A 65 22.87 46.23 -16.61
CA THR A 65 22.36 45.22 -15.66
C THR A 65 23.32 44.03 -15.59
N THR A 66 23.40 43.35 -14.46
CA THR A 66 24.17 42.10 -14.34
C THR A 66 23.31 40.95 -13.82
N LEU A 67 23.67 39.73 -14.23
CA LEU A 67 23.12 38.48 -13.69
C LEU A 67 24.31 37.56 -13.41
N VAL A 68 24.57 37.26 -12.14
CA VAL A 68 25.72 36.49 -11.69
C VAL A 68 25.25 35.20 -11.05
N ASP A 69 25.84 34.07 -11.43
CA ASP A 69 25.64 32.76 -10.80
C ASP A 69 26.42 32.67 -9.48
N ASN A 70 25.74 32.29 -8.39
CA ASN A 70 26.33 32.13 -7.06
C ASN A 70 26.89 30.72 -6.80
N ALA A 71 26.79 29.81 -7.78
CA ALA A 71 27.24 28.41 -7.71
C ALA A 71 26.51 27.53 -6.69
N ASP A 72 25.38 28.00 -6.15
CA ASP A 72 24.47 27.27 -5.25
C ASP A 72 23.06 27.10 -5.85
N GLY A 73 22.88 27.48 -7.11
CA GLY A 73 21.58 27.48 -7.81
C GLY A 73 20.82 28.81 -7.70
N THR A 74 21.33 29.77 -6.94
CA THR A 74 20.80 31.15 -6.93
C THR A 74 21.55 32.04 -7.91
N TYR A 75 20.86 33.06 -8.43
CA TYR A 75 21.46 34.11 -9.26
C TYR A 75 21.22 35.47 -8.63
N THR A 76 22.22 36.35 -8.71
CA THR A 76 22.11 37.73 -8.28
C THR A 76 21.92 38.63 -9.50
N TYR A 77 20.71 39.19 -9.63
CA TYR A 77 20.40 40.22 -10.61
C TYR A 77 20.62 41.60 -9.99
N THR A 78 21.42 42.44 -10.65
CA THR A 78 21.60 43.86 -10.28
C THR A 78 21.04 44.73 -11.40
N SER A 79 20.01 45.52 -11.09
CA SER A 79 19.44 46.48 -12.04
C SER A 79 20.29 47.73 -12.19
N GLU A 80 19.93 48.54 -13.17
CA GLU A 80 20.58 49.80 -13.55
C GLU A 80 20.62 50.84 -12.41
N ASP A 81 19.67 50.77 -11.47
CA ASP A 81 19.59 51.64 -10.28
C ASP A 81 20.33 51.07 -9.05
N GLY A 82 21.00 49.92 -9.19
CA GLY A 82 21.71 49.23 -8.12
C GLY A 82 20.83 48.33 -7.23
N THR A 83 19.54 48.16 -7.54
CA THR A 83 18.69 47.22 -6.81
C THR A 83 19.14 45.78 -7.05
N ILE A 84 19.34 45.04 -5.95
CA ILE A 84 19.76 43.64 -5.99
C ILE A 84 18.54 42.74 -5.77
N THR A 85 18.32 41.81 -6.70
CA THR A 85 17.30 40.76 -6.61
C THR A 85 17.96 39.39 -6.67
N THR A 86 17.69 38.54 -5.68
CA THR A 86 18.11 37.14 -5.71
C THR A 86 17.04 36.30 -6.41
N VAL A 87 17.44 35.58 -7.45
CA VAL A 87 16.63 34.58 -8.14
C VAL A 87 17.03 33.22 -7.57
N ASP A 88 16.21 32.67 -6.69
CA ASP A 88 16.42 31.34 -6.11
C ASP A 88 15.67 30.28 -6.93
N VAL A 89 16.39 29.62 -7.83
CA VAL A 89 15.80 28.60 -8.70
C VAL A 89 15.41 27.34 -7.90
N PRO A 90 16.26 26.76 -7.04
CA PRO A 90 15.87 25.61 -6.21
C PRO A 90 14.62 25.85 -5.36
N ALA A 91 14.55 26.98 -4.63
CA ALA A 91 13.39 27.27 -3.80
C ALA A 91 12.11 27.45 -4.65
N SER A 92 12.23 28.12 -5.81
CA SER A 92 11.11 28.28 -6.74
C SER A 92 10.60 26.93 -7.26
N VAL A 93 11.51 26.01 -7.60
CA VAL A 93 11.17 24.66 -8.06
C VAL A 93 10.52 23.84 -6.95
N ILE A 94 11.04 23.91 -5.72
CA ILE A 94 10.46 23.21 -4.57
C ILE A 94 9.03 23.71 -4.30
N ASN A 95 8.83 25.03 -4.24
CA ASN A 95 7.50 25.61 -4.02
C ASN A 95 6.52 25.21 -5.12
N GLN A 96 6.94 25.24 -6.39
CA GLN A 96 6.10 24.77 -7.50
C GLN A 96 5.76 23.28 -7.38
N PHE A 97 6.71 22.46 -6.93
CA PHE A 97 6.46 21.04 -6.72
C PHE A 97 5.45 20.80 -5.59
N GLU A 98 5.56 21.52 -4.48
CA GLU A 98 4.59 21.47 -3.38
C GLU A 98 3.19 21.89 -3.83
N GLU A 99 3.08 22.95 -4.66
CA GLU A 99 1.82 23.40 -5.25
C GLU A 99 1.24 22.39 -6.24
N ILE A 100 2.07 21.74 -7.06
CA ILE A 100 1.61 20.72 -8.02
C ILE A 100 1.08 19.50 -7.29
N VAL A 101 1.80 19.04 -6.27
CA VAL A 101 1.49 17.82 -5.54
C VAL A 101 0.23 17.99 -4.69
N ASN A 102 0.15 19.06 -3.90
CA ASN A 102 -1.00 19.33 -3.02
C ASN A 102 -2.13 20.13 -3.71
N GLY A 103 -1.90 20.63 -4.92
CA GLY A 103 -2.88 21.38 -5.69
C GLY A 103 -3.89 20.49 -6.39
N GLY A 104 -5.07 21.04 -6.67
CA GLY A 104 -6.10 20.34 -7.41
C GLY A 104 -7.42 21.11 -7.50
N PRO A 105 -8.44 20.52 -8.15
CA PRO A 105 -8.49 19.12 -8.59
C PRO A 105 -7.63 18.79 -9.82
N VAL A 106 -7.26 17.51 -9.97
CA VAL A 106 -6.63 16.93 -11.16
C VAL A 106 -7.60 15.97 -11.84
N THR A 107 -7.66 15.99 -13.18
CA THR A 107 -8.49 15.06 -13.96
C THR A 107 -7.60 14.08 -14.71
N ILE A 108 -7.73 12.79 -14.40
CA ILE A 108 -6.99 11.71 -15.06
C ILE A 108 -8.00 10.74 -15.68
N GLU A 109 -7.89 10.55 -17.00
CA GLU A 109 -8.78 9.65 -17.76
C GLU A 109 -10.29 9.96 -17.64
N GLY A 110 -10.64 11.19 -17.24
CA GLY A 110 -12.03 11.64 -17.08
C GLY A 110 -12.57 11.57 -15.66
N GLU A 111 -11.80 11.01 -14.72
CA GLU A 111 -12.11 11.02 -13.28
C GLU A 111 -11.37 12.18 -12.59
N GLU A 112 -12.05 12.84 -11.65
CA GLU A 112 -11.52 13.98 -10.90
C GLU A 112 -11.03 13.53 -9.52
N TYR A 113 -9.79 13.88 -9.18
CA TYR A 113 -9.17 13.66 -7.87
C TYR A 113 -8.84 15.01 -7.25
N THR A 114 -9.05 15.15 -5.94
CA THR A 114 -8.84 16.40 -5.20
C THR A 114 -7.38 16.83 -5.18
N THR A 115 -6.42 15.88 -5.18
CA THR A 115 -4.98 16.12 -5.30
C THR A 115 -4.28 14.98 -6.05
N ILE A 116 -2.98 15.14 -6.34
CA ILE A 116 -2.15 14.06 -6.90
C ILE A 116 -2.01 12.91 -5.90
N GLU A 117 -1.95 13.17 -4.59
CA GLU A 117 -1.92 12.10 -3.57
C GLU A 117 -3.15 11.21 -3.64
N GLU A 118 -4.34 11.78 -3.80
CA GLU A 118 -5.56 10.99 -3.90
C GLU A 118 -5.54 10.09 -5.14
N TYR A 119 -5.06 10.62 -6.28
CA TYR A 119 -4.87 9.80 -7.48
C TYR A 119 -3.86 8.65 -7.25
N ILE A 120 -2.75 8.91 -6.57
CA ILE A 120 -1.77 7.87 -6.23
C ILE A 120 -2.40 6.82 -5.30
N GLN A 121 -3.15 7.25 -4.27
CA GLN A 121 -3.85 6.35 -3.37
C GLN A 121 -4.84 5.46 -4.16
N HIS A 122 -5.60 6.05 -5.08
CA HIS A 122 -6.53 5.31 -5.94
C HIS A 122 -5.80 4.26 -6.81
N ILE A 123 -4.65 4.60 -7.41
CA ILE A 123 -3.84 3.62 -8.16
C ILE A 123 -3.41 2.46 -7.26
N VAL A 124 -2.96 2.77 -6.03
CA VAL A 124 -2.53 1.73 -5.08
C VAL A 124 -3.71 0.85 -4.71
N GLU A 125 -4.84 1.41 -4.31
CA GLU A 125 -6.05 0.66 -3.94
C GLU A 125 -6.58 -0.19 -5.10
N THR A 126 -6.52 0.32 -6.33
CA THR A 126 -7.00 -0.39 -7.52
C THR A 126 -6.07 -1.54 -7.94
N ASN A 127 -4.76 -1.39 -7.70
CA ASN A 127 -3.76 -2.39 -8.09
C ASN A 127 -3.25 -3.24 -6.93
N GLU A 128 -3.73 -3.01 -5.70
CA GLU A 128 -3.41 -3.86 -4.57
C GLU A 128 -3.99 -5.25 -4.82
N THR A 129 -3.12 -6.25 -4.78
CA THR A 129 -3.49 -7.65 -4.95
C THR A 129 -4.08 -8.19 -3.66
N VAL A 130 -5.36 -8.57 -3.66
CA VAL A 130 -6.01 -9.19 -2.50
C VAL A 130 -5.99 -10.71 -2.68
N THR A 131 -5.17 -11.39 -1.89
CA THR A 131 -5.19 -12.86 -1.78
C THR A 131 -5.98 -13.30 -0.55
N THR A 132 -6.62 -14.47 -0.57
CA THR A 132 -7.30 -15.02 0.60
C THR A 132 -6.83 -16.44 0.94
N LEU A 133 -6.89 -16.80 2.22
CA LEU A 133 -6.60 -18.15 2.72
C LEU A 133 -7.68 -18.53 3.73
N VAL A 134 -8.56 -19.44 3.35
CA VAL A 134 -9.75 -19.81 4.15
C VAL A 134 -9.75 -21.31 4.40
N GLN A 135 -10.04 -21.71 5.63
CA GLN A 135 -10.25 -23.10 5.99
C GLN A 135 -11.75 -23.39 6.14
N ASP A 136 -12.20 -24.47 5.53
CA ASP A 136 -13.55 -25.00 5.77
C ASP A 136 -13.56 -25.83 7.06
N ASN A 137 -14.34 -25.39 8.06
CA ASN A 137 -14.40 -26.05 9.37
C ASN A 137 -15.01 -27.46 9.34
N THR A 138 -15.75 -27.81 8.28
CA THR A 138 -16.42 -29.10 8.12
C THR A 138 -15.52 -30.10 7.41
N THR A 139 -14.88 -29.68 6.33
CA THR A 139 -14.08 -30.55 5.45
C THR A 139 -12.59 -30.49 5.74
N GLY A 140 -12.13 -29.45 6.45
CA GLY A 140 -10.71 -29.22 6.73
C GLY A 140 -9.90 -28.83 5.49
N VAL A 141 -10.56 -28.51 4.38
CA VAL A 141 -9.89 -28.04 3.17
C VAL A 141 -9.48 -26.58 3.38
N ILE A 142 -8.22 -26.28 3.06
CA ILE A 142 -7.71 -24.92 2.97
C ILE A 142 -7.79 -24.51 1.50
N THR A 143 -8.48 -23.42 1.22
CA THR A 143 -8.54 -22.77 -0.09
C THR A 143 -7.73 -21.49 -0.06
N TYR A 144 -6.71 -21.43 -0.90
CA TYR A 144 -6.00 -20.20 -1.24
C TYR A 144 -6.59 -19.66 -2.54
N THR A 145 -6.94 -18.38 -2.56
CA THR A 145 -7.35 -17.65 -3.78
C THR A 145 -6.31 -16.59 -4.06
N ASP A 146 -5.67 -16.67 -5.23
CA ASP A 146 -4.68 -15.68 -5.68
C ASP A 146 -5.34 -14.39 -6.19
N GLU A 147 -4.51 -13.46 -6.63
CA GLU A 147 -4.92 -12.16 -7.13
C GLU A 147 -5.66 -12.23 -8.48
N GLU A 148 -5.49 -13.30 -9.25
CA GLU A 148 -6.27 -13.58 -10.45
C GLU A 148 -7.62 -14.25 -10.15
N GLY A 149 -7.86 -14.62 -8.89
CA GLY A 149 -9.06 -15.33 -8.44
C GLY A 149 -9.00 -16.85 -8.66
N GLU A 150 -7.84 -17.39 -9.02
CA GLU A 150 -7.64 -18.83 -9.18
C GLU A 150 -7.45 -19.50 -7.81
N GLU A 151 -8.06 -20.67 -7.64
CA GLU A 151 -8.07 -21.38 -6.37
C GLU A 151 -7.06 -22.53 -6.37
N SER A 152 -6.31 -22.62 -5.26
CA SER A 152 -5.49 -23.78 -4.92
C SER A 152 -5.91 -24.34 -3.57
N THR A 153 -6.13 -25.66 -3.52
CA THR A 153 -6.61 -26.34 -2.32
C THR A 153 -5.58 -27.25 -1.69
N ALA A 154 -5.56 -27.32 -0.36
CA ALA A 154 -4.81 -28.31 0.40
C ALA A 154 -5.69 -28.95 1.47
N ASN A 155 -5.59 -30.27 1.63
CA ASN A 155 -6.34 -30.98 2.67
C ASN A 155 -5.55 -30.99 3.98
N VAL A 156 -6.19 -30.63 5.10
CA VAL A 156 -5.58 -30.77 6.44
C VAL A 156 -5.54 -32.22 6.91
N VAL A 157 -6.52 -33.03 6.47
CA VAL A 157 -6.60 -34.47 6.73
C VAL A 157 -6.72 -35.19 5.39
N SER A 158 -6.01 -36.31 5.20
CA SER A 158 -6.12 -37.09 3.96
C SER A 158 -7.57 -37.52 3.70
N THR A 159 -7.92 -37.70 2.42
CA THR A 159 -9.21 -38.25 1.99
C THR A 159 -9.18 -39.77 1.85
N ASP A 160 -8.03 -40.40 2.10
CA ASP A 160 -7.89 -41.85 2.09
C ASP A 160 -8.86 -42.51 3.09
N ALA A 161 -9.35 -43.69 2.72
CA ALA A 161 -10.16 -44.50 3.62
C ALA A 161 -9.34 -44.94 4.85
N ASP A 162 -10.03 -45.26 5.95
CA ASP A 162 -9.44 -45.78 7.19
C ASP A 162 -8.48 -44.84 7.93
N ASN A 163 -8.61 -43.53 7.75
CA ASN A 163 -7.87 -42.54 8.55
C ASN A 163 -8.30 -42.55 10.03
N GLU A 164 -7.33 -42.68 10.94
CA GLU A 164 -7.55 -42.57 12.40
C GLU A 164 -7.72 -41.11 12.87
N ILE A 165 -7.31 -40.14 12.03
CA ILE A 165 -7.46 -38.70 12.26
C ILE A 165 -8.66 -38.24 11.44
N THR A 166 -9.55 -37.47 12.07
CA THR A 166 -10.71 -36.84 11.41
C THR A 166 -10.57 -35.33 11.43
N VAL A 167 -11.40 -34.62 10.68
CA VAL A 167 -11.52 -33.16 10.78
C VAL A 167 -12.21 -32.81 12.09
N GLY A 168 -11.62 -31.88 12.84
CA GLY A 168 -12.15 -31.31 14.07
C GLY A 168 -13.22 -30.25 13.81
N ALA A 169 -13.89 -29.79 14.86
CA ALA A 169 -14.94 -28.77 14.72
C ALA A 169 -14.43 -27.39 14.24
N ASP A 170 -13.11 -27.18 14.30
CA ASP A 170 -12.38 -26.00 13.83
C ASP A 170 -11.75 -26.23 12.44
N GLY A 171 -12.08 -27.33 11.75
CA GLY A 171 -11.46 -27.71 10.49
C GLY A 171 -10.08 -28.35 10.62
N GLY A 172 -9.49 -28.35 11.82
CA GLY A 172 -8.15 -28.88 12.09
C GLY A 172 -8.07 -30.41 12.07
N ALA A 173 -6.87 -30.96 12.07
CA ALA A 173 -6.67 -32.39 12.26
C ALA A 173 -6.96 -32.78 13.72
N TYR A 174 -7.87 -33.73 13.93
CA TYR A 174 -8.28 -34.21 15.24
C TYR A 174 -8.06 -35.71 15.40
N TYR A 175 -7.32 -36.08 16.44
CA TYR A 175 -7.13 -37.48 16.85
C TYR A 175 -7.90 -37.76 18.13
N LYS A 176 -8.93 -38.62 18.06
CA LYS A 176 -9.66 -39.09 19.25
C LYS A 176 -8.85 -40.20 19.93
N LYS A 177 -7.98 -39.82 20.87
CA LYS A 177 -7.24 -40.81 21.67
C LYS A 177 -8.22 -41.76 22.37
N ALA A 178 -8.09 -43.06 22.10
CA ALA A 178 -8.71 -44.09 22.93
C ALA A 178 -8.09 -44.03 24.33
N ILE A 179 -8.83 -43.50 25.29
CA ILE A 179 -8.45 -43.54 26.70
C ILE A 179 -9.02 -44.85 27.27
N ASN A 180 -8.24 -45.55 28.11
CA ASN A 180 -8.62 -46.79 28.80
C ASN A 180 -8.77 -46.51 30.30
N ASP A 181 -9.51 -45.45 30.66
CA ASP A 181 -9.60 -45.04 32.05
C ASP A 181 -10.44 -46.02 32.86
N LEU A 182 -10.09 -46.10 34.16
CA LEU A 182 -10.80 -46.87 35.16
C LEU A 182 -11.48 -45.94 36.15
N VAL A 183 -12.73 -46.22 36.48
CA VAL A 183 -13.48 -45.51 37.53
C VAL A 183 -14.03 -46.50 38.55
N SER A 184 -14.04 -46.10 39.83
CA SER A 184 -14.69 -46.83 40.92
C SER A 184 -15.91 -46.06 41.39
N ILE A 185 -17.08 -46.71 41.47
CA ILE A 185 -18.35 -46.07 41.78
C ILE A 185 -19.11 -46.81 42.89
N ASN A 186 -19.89 -46.07 43.67
CA ASN A 186 -20.81 -46.59 44.69
C ASN A 186 -22.21 -45.97 44.63
N ASN A 187 -22.48 -45.20 43.57
CA ASN A 187 -23.73 -44.49 43.29
C ASN A 187 -23.96 -44.47 41.77
N ASN A 188 -25.13 -44.00 41.35
CA ASN A 188 -25.46 -43.85 39.93
C ASN A 188 -24.38 -43.04 39.19
N HIS A 189 -23.99 -43.48 37.99
CA HIS A 189 -22.88 -42.89 37.26
C HIS A 189 -23.16 -42.88 35.75
N THR A 190 -22.85 -41.77 35.09
CA THR A 190 -22.83 -41.69 33.62
C THR A 190 -21.41 -41.86 33.15
N LEU A 191 -21.18 -42.85 32.31
CA LEU A 191 -19.85 -43.20 31.82
C LEU A 191 -19.36 -42.13 30.85
N ALA A 192 -18.21 -41.53 31.16
CA ALA A 192 -17.58 -40.57 30.26
C ALA A 192 -16.96 -41.27 29.03
N ASP A 193 -16.76 -40.49 27.97
CA ASP A 193 -15.95 -40.91 26.83
C ASP A 193 -14.54 -41.28 27.29
N GLY A 194 -14.05 -42.47 26.93
CA GLY A 194 -12.72 -42.94 27.30
C GLY A 194 -12.62 -43.75 28.60
N VAL A 195 -13.71 -43.95 29.37
CA VAL A 195 -13.70 -44.91 30.47
C VAL A 195 -14.07 -46.30 29.96
N ASN A 196 -13.15 -47.25 30.06
CA ASN A 196 -13.36 -48.62 29.58
C ASN A 196 -13.46 -49.63 30.72
N THR A 197 -13.15 -49.25 31.96
CA THR A 197 -13.33 -50.13 33.13
C THR A 197 -14.09 -49.42 34.23
N VAL A 198 -15.13 -50.07 34.74
CA VAL A 198 -15.94 -49.60 35.87
C VAL A 198 -15.91 -50.63 36.99
N ILE A 199 -15.40 -50.24 38.14
CA ILE A 199 -15.44 -51.01 39.38
C ILE A 199 -16.64 -50.54 40.19
N ILE A 200 -17.56 -51.45 40.48
CA ILE A 200 -18.89 -51.14 40.98
C ILE A 200 -19.07 -51.72 42.38
N ASP A 201 -19.25 -50.84 43.34
CA ASP A 201 -19.69 -51.19 44.68
C ASP A 201 -21.19 -50.86 44.86
N THR A 202 -21.92 -51.78 45.46
CA THR A 202 -23.36 -51.73 45.70
C THR A 202 -23.64 -52.27 47.11
N ALA A 203 -22.68 -52.18 48.03
CA ALA A 203 -22.82 -52.71 49.38
C ALA A 203 -24.04 -52.14 50.12
N VAL A 204 -24.43 -50.89 49.79
CA VAL A 204 -25.51 -50.16 50.45
C VAL A 204 -26.72 -49.97 49.53
N ASN A 205 -26.52 -49.44 48.33
CA ASN A 205 -27.58 -49.06 47.40
C ASN A 205 -27.44 -49.79 46.05
N PRO A 206 -28.56 -49.99 45.30
CA PRO A 206 -28.47 -50.33 43.89
C PRO A 206 -27.84 -49.17 43.10
N VAL A 207 -27.18 -49.50 41.98
CA VAL A 207 -26.46 -48.53 41.14
C VAL A 207 -26.93 -48.63 39.70
N THR A 208 -27.30 -47.49 39.12
CA THR A 208 -27.56 -47.36 37.68
C THR A 208 -26.34 -46.77 36.99
N ILE A 209 -25.88 -47.44 35.93
CA ILE A 209 -24.79 -46.98 35.06
C ILE A 209 -25.40 -46.56 33.73
N THR A 210 -25.23 -45.29 33.39
CA THR A 210 -25.56 -44.78 32.07
C THR A 210 -24.38 -45.02 31.14
N ILE A 211 -24.43 -46.10 30.36
CA ILE A 211 -23.44 -46.38 29.32
C ILE A 211 -23.85 -45.67 28.01
N PRO A 212 -22.87 -45.26 27.17
CA PRO A 212 -23.17 -44.50 25.96
C PRO A 212 -23.86 -45.36 24.91
N ALA A 213 -24.50 -44.70 23.94
CA ALA A 213 -25.17 -45.38 22.83
C ALA A 213 -24.16 -46.18 21.99
N ALA A 214 -24.53 -47.41 21.65
CA ALA A 214 -23.69 -48.33 20.87
C ALA A 214 -23.27 -47.73 19.52
N ALA A 215 -24.18 -47.02 18.85
CA ALA A 215 -23.96 -46.40 17.53
C ALA A 215 -22.79 -45.40 17.45
N ALA A 216 -22.49 -44.70 18.55
CA ALA A 216 -21.38 -43.75 18.59
C ALA A 216 -20.07 -44.38 19.10
N ASN A 217 -20.07 -45.69 19.38
CA ASN A 217 -19.00 -46.38 20.09
C ASN A 217 -18.68 -47.75 19.46
N ASP A 218 -18.82 -47.90 18.15
CA ASP A 218 -18.52 -49.17 17.45
C ASP A 218 -17.12 -49.70 17.84
N GLY A 219 -17.05 -51.01 18.11
CA GLY A 219 -15.85 -51.69 18.58
C GLY A 219 -15.42 -51.40 20.02
N ARG A 220 -15.97 -50.38 20.71
CA ARG A 220 -15.58 -50.04 22.10
C ARG A 220 -15.87 -51.20 23.04
N ILE A 221 -14.93 -51.48 23.93
CA ILE A 221 -15.06 -52.48 24.99
C ILE A 221 -15.23 -51.77 26.33
N ILE A 222 -16.23 -52.20 27.11
CA ILE A 222 -16.43 -51.77 28.50
C ILE A 222 -16.38 -53.00 29.41
N VAL A 223 -15.58 -52.91 30.46
CA VAL A 223 -15.45 -53.91 31.52
C VAL A 223 -16.19 -53.41 32.76
N LEU A 224 -17.24 -54.13 33.16
CA LEU A 224 -18.05 -53.84 34.33
C LEU A 224 -17.75 -54.88 35.43
N ARG A 225 -17.15 -54.45 36.53
CA ARG A 225 -16.79 -55.34 37.64
C ARG A 225 -17.58 -54.99 38.89
N LYS A 226 -18.60 -55.77 39.23
CA LYS A 226 -19.24 -55.69 40.55
C LYS A 226 -18.36 -56.40 41.59
N THR A 227 -17.94 -55.68 42.63
CA THR A 227 -16.95 -56.18 43.59
C THR A 227 -17.57 -56.91 44.78
N ASN A 228 -18.83 -56.64 45.13
CA ASN A 228 -19.52 -57.29 46.25
C ASN A 228 -20.54 -58.33 45.76
N GLY A 229 -20.84 -59.33 46.61
CA GLY A 229 -21.84 -60.38 46.35
C GLY A 229 -23.22 -60.10 46.94
N GLY A 230 -23.51 -58.88 47.36
CA GLY A 230 -24.82 -58.50 47.90
C GLY A 230 -25.91 -58.49 46.82
N GLY A 231 -27.16 -58.71 47.22
CA GLY A 231 -28.31 -58.80 46.29
C GLY A 231 -28.73 -57.50 45.61
N GLN A 232 -28.07 -56.38 45.90
CA GLN A 232 -28.34 -55.09 45.27
C GLN A 232 -28.04 -55.14 43.77
N MET A 233 -28.92 -54.52 42.98
CA MET A 233 -28.84 -54.55 41.52
C MET A 233 -27.83 -53.53 40.99
N VAL A 234 -27.13 -53.92 39.91
CA VAL A 234 -26.54 -52.98 38.96
C VAL A 234 -27.48 -52.92 37.76
N THR A 235 -27.93 -51.73 37.39
CA THR A 235 -28.79 -51.48 36.23
C THR A 235 -28.02 -50.72 35.16
N LEU A 236 -28.19 -51.07 33.89
CA LEU A 236 -27.57 -50.44 32.73
C LEU A 236 -28.63 -49.65 31.97
N SER A 237 -28.27 -48.47 31.45
CA SER A 237 -29.16 -47.64 30.63
C SER A 237 -29.41 -48.18 29.23
N GLN A 238 -28.69 -49.21 28.81
CA GLN A 238 -28.82 -49.86 27.50
C GLN A 238 -29.03 -51.36 27.70
N THR A 239 -29.73 -51.96 26.75
CA THR A 239 -29.89 -53.42 26.68
C THR A 239 -28.60 -54.07 26.19
N ILE A 240 -28.16 -55.11 26.90
CA ILE A 240 -27.02 -55.93 26.51
C ILE A 240 -27.54 -57.24 25.94
N GLN A 241 -27.09 -57.59 24.74
CA GLN A 241 -27.36 -58.88 24.10
C GLN A 241 -26.40 -59.94 24.66
N ASP A 242 -26.93 -61.12 24.97
CA ASP A 242 -26.20 -62.30 25.47
C ASP A 242 -26.71 -63.54 24.72
N GLY A 243 -26.19 -63.73 23.51
CA GLY A 243 -26.68 -64.75 22.57
C GLY A 243 -28.14 -64.48 22.15
N ALA A 244 -29.04 -65.41 22.47
CA ALA A 244 -30.47 -65.27 22.18
C ALA A 244 -31.25 -64.51 23.28
N MET A 245 -30.58 -64.13 24.37
CA MET A 245 -31.16 -63.42 25.49
C MET A 245 -30.66 -61.98 25.53
N SER A 246 -31.31 -61.16 26.35
CA SER A 246 -30.85 -59.80 26.64
C SER A 246 -31.06 -59.47 28.11
N PHE A 247 -30.23 -58.58 28.65
CA PHE A 247 -30.38 -58.09 30.02
C PHE A 247 -30.06 -56.60 30.12
N THR A 248 -30.63 -55.96 31.14
CA THR A 248 -30.32 -54.58 31.55
C THR A 248 -29.83 -54.50 32.99
N GLN A 249 -29.74 -55.63 33.69
CA GLN A 249 -29.39 -55.65 35.10
C GLN A 249 -28.70 -56.95 35.51
N PHE A 250 -27.87 -56.86 36.55
CA PHE A 250 -27.23 -58.02 37.19
C PHE A 250 -26.96 -57.74 38.68
N ASN A 251 -26.98 -58.78 39.50
CA ASN A 251 -26.74 -58.68 40.95
C ASN A 251 -25.67 -59.65 41.48
N THR A 252 -25.07 -60.46 40.62
CA THR A 252 -24.00 -61.38 41.00
C THR A 252 -22.65 -60.70 41.01
N GLN A 253 -21.77 -61.07 41.93
CA GLN A 253 -20.37 -60.65 41.92
C GLN A 253 -19.69 -61.21 40.65
N ALA A 254 -19.55 -60.38 39.62
CA ALA A 254 -19.06 -60.80 38.32
C ALA A 254 -18.25 -59.70 37.63
N THR A 255 -17.48 -60.11 36.62
CA THR A 255 -16.95 -59.23 35.59
C THR A 255 -17.78 -59.48 34.34
N ILE A 256 -18.40 -58.43 33.81
CA ILE A 256 -19.11 -58.47 32.53
C ILE A 256 -18.29 -57.61 31.57
N THR A 257 -17.87 -58.21 30.46
CA THR A 257 -17.23 -57.48 29.38
C THR A 257 -18.24 -57.34 28.26
N ILE A 258 -18.50 -56.10 27.87
CA ILE A 258 -19.40 -55.78 26.75
C ILE A 258 -18.63 -55.10 25.64
N GLN A 259 -19.01 -55.37 24.40
CA GLN A 259 -18.48 -54.72 23.21
C GLN A 259 -19.62 -54.23 22.32
N SER A 260 -19.47 -53.04 21.74
CA SER A 260 -20.41 -52.50 20.77
C SER A 260 -20.12 -53.05 19.36
N ASP A 261 -21.16 -53.35 18.60
CA ASP A 261 -21.11 -53.64 17.16
C ASP A 261 -21.60 -52.46 16.29
N GLY A 262 -21.71 -51.27 16.89
CA GLY A 262 -22.25 -50.07 16.23
C GLY A 262 -23.79 -50.03 16.21
N THR A 263 -24.49 -51.04 16.74
CA THR A 263 -25.96 -51.04 16.87
C THR A 263 -26.42 -51.42 18.27
N ASN A 264 -25.83 -52.46 18.85
CA ASN A 264 -26.12 -53.03 20.16
C ASN A 264 -24.84 -53.22 20.98
N TRP A 265 -25.01 -53.33 22.29
CA TRP A 265 -23.98 -53.84 23.17
C TRP A 265 -24.13 -55.35 23.32
N HIS A 266 -23.04 -56.10 23.17
CA HIS A 266 -23.00 -57.55 23.34
C HIS A 266 -22.10 -57.93 24.50
N ARG A 267 -22.53 -58.90 25.31
CA ARG A 267 -21.64 -59.56 26.26
C ARG A 267 -20.71 -60.51 25.50
N ILE A 268 -19.42 -60.45 25.80
CA ILE A 268 -18.37 -61.19 25.06
C ILE A 268 -17.56 -62.16 25.95
N ASN A 269 -18.04 -62.48 27.15
CA ASN A 269 -17.33 -63.31 28.12
C ASN A 269 -18.21 -64.32 28.88
#